data_AF-A0A7X3P792-F1
#
_entry.id   AF-A0A7X3P792-F1
#
_cell.length_a   1.000
_cell.length_b   1.000
_cell.length_c   1.000
_cell.angle_alpha   90.00
_cell.angle_beta   90.00
_cell.angle_gamma   90.00
#
_symmetry.space_group_name_H-M   'P 1'
#
loop_
_entity.id
_entity.type
_entity.pdbx_description
1 polymer ?
#
loop_
_entity_poly.entity_id
_entity_poly.type
_entity_poly.pdbx_seq_one_letter_code
_entity_poly.pdbx_strand_id
1 'polypeptide(L)' 'MTTSAYTDLLQLDDDALKEQVAAARKTLFELRCKRATRQLDKSHLFRQTRVKLARLLTIRRQRRQANPSTSPSTD' A
#
# COMPACT_ATOMS: atom_id res chain seq x y z
N MET A 1 -7.34 -16.62 7.96
CA MET A 1 -5.86 -16.70 7.91
C MET A 1 -5.29 -15.56 7.06
N THR A 2 -5.17 -14.33 7.60
CA THR A 2 -4.58 -13.16 6.88
C THR A 2 -3.60 -12.36 7.72
N THR A 3 -3.31 -12.82 8.94
CA THR A 3 -2.39 -12.18 9.90
C THR A 3 -0.94 -12.31 9.48
N SER A 4 -0.51 -13.46 8.93
CA SER A 4 0.86 -13.65 8.41
C SER A 4 1.21 -12.64 7.31
N ALA A 5 0.32 -12.43 6.34
CA ALA A 5 0.53 -11.42 5.29
C ALA A 5 0.58 -9.96 5.81
N TYR A 6 0.21 -9.70 7.06
CA TYR A 6 0.39 -8.39 7.70
C TYR A 6 1.72 -8.31 8.46
N THR A 7 2.11 -9.39 9.17
CA THR A 7 3.41 -9.45 9.85
C THR A 7 4.56 -9.33 8.87
N ASP A 8 4.44 -9.90 7.67
CA ASP A 8 5.46 -9.79 6.62
C ASP A 8 5.67 -8.33 6.17
N LEU A 9 4.60 -7.52 6.18
CA LEU A 9 4.67 -6.10 5.82
C LEU A 9 5.33 -5.25 6.93
N LEU A 10 5.32 -5.71 8.18
CA LEU A 10 5.97 -5.01 9.29
C LEU A 10 7.50 -5.15 9.25
N GLN A 11 8.01 -6.24 8.65
CA GLN A 11 9.44 -6.51 8.52
C GLN A 11 10.12 -5.73 7.38
N LEU A 12 9.35 -5.05 6.51
CA LEU A 12 9.91 -4.29 5.39
C LEU A 12 10.63 -3.01 5.83
N ASP A 13 11.73 -2.66 5.18
CA ASP A 13 12.37 -1.35 5.36
C ASP A 13 11.49 -0.18 4.88
N ASP A 14 11.80 1.03 5.35
CA ASP A 14 11.01 2.23 5.01
C ASP A 14 11.02 2.56 3.51
N ASP A 15 12.13 2.30 2.81
CA ASP A 15 12.24 2.52 1.37
C ASP A 15 11.49 1.46 0.58
N ALA A 16 11.62 0.19 0.96
CA ALA A 16 10.81 -0.90 0.41
C ALA A 16 9.31 -0.64 0.60
N LEU A 17 8.92 -0.05 1.74
CA LEU A 17 7.53 0.32 2.01
C LEU A 17 7.04 1.45 1.08
N LYS A 18 7.87 2.46 0.77
CA LYS A 18 7.54 3.50 -0.22
C LYS A 18 7.37 2.90 -1.61
N GLU A 19 8.28 2.02 -2.03
CA GLU A 19 8.21 1.33 -3.32
C GLU A 19 6.93 0.49 -3.44
N GLN A 20 6.59 -0.28 -2.42
CA GLN A 20 5.36 -1.08 -2.39
C GLN A 20 4.10 -0.22 -2.49
N VAL A 21 4.08 0.97 -1.87
CA VAL A 21 2.98 1.93 -2.01
C VAL A 21 2.86 2.42 -3.45
N ALA A 22 3.99 2.77 -4.09
CA ALA A 22 4.01 3.20 -5.49
C ALA A 22 3.53 2.08 -6.42
N ALA A 23 4.04 0.86 -6.22
CA ALA A 23 3.63 -0.32 -6.98
C ALA A 23 2.13 -0.60 -6.83
N ALA A 24 1.59 -0.58 -5.59
CA ALA A 24 0.16 -0.82 -5.36
C ALA A 24 -0.73 0.24 -6.03
N ARG A 25 -0.30 1.51 -6.05
CA ARG A 25 -0.99 2.59 -6.78
C ARG A 25 -0.95 2.36 -8.29
N LYS A 26 0.21 1.96 -8.84
CA LYS A 26 0.37 1.62 -10.26
C LYS A 26 -0.54 0.45 -10.65
N THR A 27 -0.57 -0.61 -9.86
CA THR A 27 -1.47 -1.75 -10.09
C THR A 27 -2.95 -1.31 -10.08
N LEU A 28 -3.35 -0.44 -9.14
CA LEU A 28 -4.72 0.10 -9.15
C LEU A 28 -5.02 0.90 -10.42
N PHE A 29 -4.05 1.67 -10.92
CA PHE A 29 -4.19 2.41 -12.17
C PHE A 29 -4.37 1.45 -13.36
N GLU A 30 -3.50 0.45 -13.50
CA GLU A 30 -3.60 -0.58 -14.54
C GLU A 30 -4.93 -1.33 -14.49
N LEU A 31 -5.39 -1.71 -13.30
CA LEU A 31 -6.71 -2.36 -13.13
C LEU A 31 -7.86 -1.46 -13.57
N ARG A 32 -7.79 -0.15 -13.28
CA ARG A 32 -8.80 0.83 -13.75
C ARG A 32 -8.78 0.96 -15.26
N CYS A 33 -7.60 1.01 -15.89
CA CYS A 33 -7.46 1.02 -17.33
C CYS A 33 -8.08 -0.24 -17.96
N LYS A 34 -7.76 -1.44 -17.45
CA LYS A 34 -8.34 -2.71 -17.92
C LYS A 34 -9.86 -2.76 -17.75
N ARG A 35 -10.39 -2.19 -16.66
CA ARG A 35 -11.84 -2.07 -16.45
C ARG A 35 -12.48 -1.15 -17.48
N ALA A 36 -11.84 -0.02 -17.80
CA ALA A 36 -12.32 0.91 -18.82
C ALA A 36 -12.36 0.26 -20.22
N THR A 37 -11.37 -0.58 -20.56
CA THR A 37 -11.32 -1.33 -21.82
C THR A 37 -12.19 -2.60 -21.82
N ARG A 38 -12.91 -2.88 -20.72
CA ARG A 38 -13.70 -4.12 -20.52
C ARG A 38 -12.87 -5.42 -20.60
N GLN A 39 -11.56 -5.34 -20.43
CA GLN A 39 -10.63 -6.47 -20.40
C GLN A 39 -10.29 -6.88 -18.95
N LEU A 40 -11.26 -6.79 -18.05
CA LEU A 40 -11.04 -7.07 -16.63
C LEU A 40 -11.45 -8.52 -16.31
N ASP A 41 -10.46 -9.36 -16.08
CA ASP A 41 -10.72 -10.78 -15.75
C ASP A 41 -11.02 -10.98 -14.26
N LYS A 42 -10.29 -10.30 -13.37
CA LYS A 42 -10.28 -10.59 -11.92
C LYS A 42 -10.71 -9.38 -11.09
N SER A 43 -12.02 -9.24 -10.87
CA SER A 43 -12.61 -8.12 -10.10
C SER A 43 -12.16 -8.05 -8.64
N HIS A 44 -11.87 -9.19 -8.00
CA HIS A 44 -11.42 -9.23 -6.60
C HIS A 44 -10.05 -8.57 -6.38
N LEU A 45 -9.23 -8.42 -7.43
CA LEU A 45 -7.93 -7.76 -7.33
C LEU A 45 -8.07 -6.30 -6.88
N PHE A 46 -9.14 -5.61 -7.26
CA PHE A 46 -9.41 -4.25 -6.74
C PHE A 46 -9.53 -4.21 -5.22
N ARG A 47 -10.21 -5.20 -4.62
CA ARG A 47 -10.34 -5.26 -3.16
C ARG A 47 -8.99 -5.60 -2.53
N GLN A 48 -8.29 -6.60 -3.07
CA GLN A 48 -6.99 -7.02 -2.54
C GLN A 48 -5.95 -5.89 -2.59
N THR A 49 -5.80 -5.21 -3.73
CA THR A 49 -4.82 -4.12 -3.89
C THR A 49 -5.18 -2.90 -3.03
N ARG A 50 -6.47 -2.56 -2.89
CA ARG A 50 -6.91 -1.50 -1.96
C ARG A 50 -6.60 -1.84 -0.51
N VAL A 51 -6.89 -3.07 -0.08
CA VAL A 51 -6.60 -3.52 1.29
C VAL A 51 -5.08 -3.55 1.53
N LYS A 52 -4.28 -4.00 0.57
CA LYS A 52 -2.81 -3.97 0.63
C LYS A 52 -2.31 -2.53 0.79
N LEU A 53 -2.79 -1.60 -0.04
CA LEU A 53 -2.43 -0.19 0.04
C LEU A 53 -2.80 0.42 1.41
N ALA A 54 -4.00 0.14 1.92
CA ALA A 54 -4.43 0.63 3.22
C ALA A 54 -3.50 0.13 4.35
N ARG A 55 -3.13 -1.16 4.34
CA ARG A 55 -2.19 -1.74 5.32
C ARG A 55 -0.83 -1.05 5.28
N LEU A 56 -0.26 -0.86 4.08
CA LEU A 56 1.03 -0.17 3.91
C LEU A 56 0.98 1.27 4.46
N LEU A 57 -0.11 2.00 4.19
CA LEU A 57 -0.29 3.36 4.71
C LEU A 57 -0.45 3.37 6.24
N THR A 58 -1.15 2.40 6.81
CA THR A 58 -1.28 2.25 8.27
C THR A 58 0.09 2.01 8.91
N ILE A 59 0.90 1.09 8.38
CA ILE A 59 2.24 0.80 8.90
C ILE A 59 3.12 2.05 8.82
N ARG A 60 3.10 2.76 7.68
CA ARG A 60 3.83 4.03 7.52
C ARG A 60 3.43 5.07 8.58
N ARG A 61 2.13 5.19 8.86
CA ARG A 61 1.60 6.09 9.88
C ARG A 61 2.04 5.68 11.28
N GLN A 62 1.98 4.39 11.60
CA GLN A 62 2.43 3.85 12.88
C GLN A 62 3.92 4.14 13.11
N ARG A 63 4.78 3.94 12.10
CA ARG A 63 6.22 4.27 12.18
C ARG A 63 6.48 5.74 12.42
N ARG A 64 5.76 6.63 11.70
CA ARG A 64 5.86 8.08 11.92
C ARG A 64 5.44 8.48 13.33
N GLN A 65 4.42 7.84 13.90
CA GLN A 65 3.97 8.11 15.26
C GLN A 65 4.95 7.59 16.32
N ALA A 66 5.62 6.46 16.05
CA ALA A 66 6.64 5.91 16.93
C ALA A 66 7.94 6.76 16.94
N ASN A 67 8.27 7.40 15.81
CA ASN A 67 9.42 8.31 15.66
C ASN A 67 8.95 9.76 15.46
N PRO A 68 8.40 10.42 16.49
CA PRO A 68 7.86 11.78 16.38
C PRO A 68 8.92 12.87 16.15
N SER A 69 10.22 12.53 16.20
CA SER A 69 11.33 13.48 16.05
C SER A 69 11.54 13.99 14.62
N THR A 70 10.91 13.37 13.61
CA THR A 70 10.91 13.86 12.22
C THR A 70 9.60 14.58 11.90
N SER A 71 9.34 15.66 12.64
CA SER A 71 8.38 16.68 12.22
C SER A 71 8.97 17.42 11.03
N PRO A 72 8.33 17.46 9.85
CA PRO A 72 8.73 18.43 8.83
C PRO A 72 8.29 19.81 9.36
N SER A 73 9.22 20.51 10.00
CA SER A 73 9.15 21.95 10.15
C SER A 73 8.98 22.54 8.75
N THR A 74 7.77 22.97 8.46
CA THR A 74 7.46 23.81 7.31
C THR A 74 7.01 25.12 7.93
N ASP A 75 7.71 26.21 7.60
CA ASP A 75 7.49 27.59 8.07
C ASP A 75 6.02 27.99 8.25
#